data_AF-A0A0B4G752-F1
#
_entry.id   AF-A0A0B4G752-F1
#
_cell.length_a   1.000
_cell.length_b   1.000
_cell.length_c   1.000
_cell.angle_alpha   90.00
_cell.angle_beta   90.00
_cell.angle_gamma   90.00
#
_symmetry.space_group_name_H-M   'P 1'
#
loop_
_entity.id
_entity.type
_entity.pdbx_description
1 polymer ?
#
loop_
_entity_poly.entity_id
_entity_poly.type
_entity_poly.pdbx_seq_one_letter_code
_entity_poly.pdbx_strand_id
1 'polypeptide(L)'
;MPVQLSLTELQNTADQMLSSRQPDILQLYYIPLFRVRDTPLRSLYRLYEDLCSRNIIMMSYECDYYFFDAEARWQLSRIPDPMDPDPTRYALLASLAEALVSAFNWRLRLGLQRDGSRVEGQDLIKVPLEKAPQWASKVRPLAEKLDLRPHDEDSSDPIFLKRNIVASTGYLFCV
;
A
#
# COMPACT_ATOMS: atom_id res chain seq x y z
N MET A 1 17.24 -3.72 -2.02
CA MET A 1 15.91 -3.85 -2.65
C MET A 1 16.11 -4.50 -3.99
N PRO A 2 15.24 -5.42 -4.43
CA PRO A 2 15.24 -5.81 -5.84
C PRO A 2 15.07 -4.57 -6.73
N VAL A 3 15.56 -4.66 -7.96
CA VAL A 3 15.45 -3.59 -8.96
C VAL A 3 13.98 -3.19 -9.10
N GLN A 4 13.68 -1.90 -8.89
CA GLN A 4 12.33 -1.37 -9.02
C GLN A 4 11.97 -1.29 -10.49
N LEU A 5 10.95 -2.04 -10.89
CA LEU A 5 10.45 -2.02 -12.24
C LEU A 5 9.55 -0.81 -12.47
N SER A 6 9.57 -0.32 -13.69
CA SER A 6 8.59 0.63 -14.20
C SER A 6 7.21 -0.02 -14.32
N LEU A 7 6.18 0.82 -14.40
CA LEU A 7 4.80 0.36 -14.62
C LEU A 7 4.69 -0.52 -15.87
N THR A 8 5.31 -0.09 -16.98
CA THR A 8 5.24 -0.78 -18.27
C THR A 8 5.85 -2.19 -18.19
N GLU A 9 6.97 -2.32 -17.47
CA GLU A 9 7.60 -3.63 -17.25
C GLU A 9 6.71 -4.54 -16.41
N LEU A 10 6.06 -4.03 -15.35
CA LEU A 10 5.16 -4.80 -14.50
C LEU A 10 3.89 -5.24 -15.25
N GLN A 11 3.36 -4.40 -16.13
CA GLN A 11 2.19 -4.74 -16.95
C GLN A 11 2.54 -5.79 -18.02
N ASN A 12 3.71 -5.68 -18.66
CA ASN A 12 4.16 -6.62 -19.69
C ASN A 12 4.56 -7.99 -19.13
N THR A 13 4.97 -8.04 -17.86
CA THR A 13 5.44 -9.27 -17.21
C THR A 13 4.43 -9.88 -16.24
N ALA A 14 3.24 -9.27 -16.09
CA ALA A 14 2.21 -9.70 -15.15
C ALA A 14 1.88 -11.20 -15.27
N ASP A 15 1.76 -11.72 -16.49
CA ASP A 15 1.44 -13.13 -16.74
C ASP A 15 2.62 -14.10 -16.53
N GLN A 16 3.88 -13.61 -16.53
CA GLN A 16 5.08 -14.46 -16.52
C GLN A 16 5.94 -14.37 -15.25
N MET A 17 5.81 -13.33 -14.40
CA MET A 17 6.86 -13.01 -13.40
C MET A 17 6.41 -12.72 -11.96
N LEU A 18 5.14 -12.86 -11.59
CA LEU A 18 4.71 -12.57 -10.22
C LEU A 18 5.35 -13.51 -9.18
N SER A 19 5.38 -14.82 -9.45
CA SER A 19 5.99 -15.82 -8.54
C SER A 19 7.51 -15.63 -8.36
N SER A 20 8.19 -14.92 -9.27
CA SER A 20 9.65 -14.72 -9.22
C SER A 20 10.08 -13.41 -8.56
N ARG A 21 9.21 -12.39 -8.49
CA ARG A 21 9.53 -11.10 -7.86
C ARG A 21 9.35 -11.10 -6.35
N GLN A 22 8.31 -11.79 -5.88
CA GLN A 22 8.02 -11.96 -4.45
C GLN A 22 7.95 -13.46 -4.08
N PRO A 23 9.00 -14.25 -4.37
CA PRO A 23 8.98 -15.68 -4.13
C PRO A 23 8.82 -15.92 -2.63
N ASP A 24 7.85 -16.77 -2.30
CA ASP A 24 7.56 -17.22 -0.94
C ASP A 24 7.30 -16.07 0.07
N ILE A 25 6.81 -14.91 -0.40
CA ILE A 25 6.66 -13.73 0.45
C ILE A 25 5.72 -13.98 1.65
N LEU A 26 4.67 -14.78 1.46
CA LEU A 26 3.77 -15.16 2.54
C LEU A 26 4.48 -16.00 3.60
N GLN A 27 5.38 -16.91 3.19
CA GLN A 27 6.21 -17.68 4.12
C GLN A 27 7.22 -16.78 4.83
N LEU A 28 7.82 -15.80 4.13
CA LEU A 28 8.76 -14.85 4.71
C LEU A 28 8.14 -14.01 5.84
N TYR A 29 6.83 -13.71 5.78
CA TYR A 29 6.12 -13.01 6.86
C TYR A 29 6.11 -13.76 8.19
N TYR A 30 6.27 -15.08 8.17
CA TYR A 30 6.39 -15.89 9.38
C TYR A 30 7.83 -16.00 9.91
N ILE A 31 8.83 -15.45 9.20
CA ILE A 31 10.24 -15.51 9.59
C ILE A 31 10.60 -14.24 10.39
N PRO A 32 10.94 -14.33 11.69
CA PRO A 32 11.25 -13.15 12.51
C PRO A 32 12.41 -12.30 11.95
N LEU A 33 13.45 -12.95 11.43
CA LEU A 33 14.60 -12.26 10.82
C LEU A 33 14.22 -11.45 9.58
N PHE A 34 13.22 -11.89 8.82
CA PHE A 34 12.69 -11.13 7.69
C PHE A 34 11.97 -9.89 8.22
N ARG A 35 11.00 -10.06 9.14
CA ARG A 35 10.21 -8.95 9.72
C ARG A 35 11.06 -7.85 10.36
N VAL A 36 12.12 -8.24 11.07
CA VAL A 36 13.04 -7.29 11.73
C VAL A 36 13.80 -6.44 10.70
N ARG A 37 14.13 -7.00 9.53
CA ARG A 37 14.90 -6.34 8.46
C ARG A 37 14.02 -5.64 7.44
N ASP A 38 12.76 -6.02 7.35
CA ASP A 38 11.84 -5.39 6.43
C ASP A 38 11.46 -3.99 6.91
N THR A 39 10.97 -3.17 5.98
CA THR A 39 10.64 -1.77 6.29
C THR A 39 9.33 -1.37 5.62
N PRO A 40 8.65 -0.35 6.16
CA PRO A 40 7.38 0.10 5.61
C PRO A 40 7.51 0.62 4.17
N LEU A 41 8.66 1.18 3.80
CA LEU A 41 8.93 1.58 2.41
C LEU A 41 9.00 0.37 1.47
N ARG A 42 9.60 -0.75 1.90
CA ARG A 42 9.68 -1.97 1.08
C ARG A 42 8.30 -2.58 0.86
N SER A 43 7.49 -2.62 1.92
CA SER A 43 6.09 -3.04 1.84
C SER A 43 5.27 -2.17 0.90
N LEU A 44 5.48 -0.84 0.93
CA LEU A 44 4.83 0.08 -0.02
C LEU A 44 5.21 -0.20 -1.48
N TYR A 45 6.46 -0.57 -1.75
CA TYR A 45 6.87 -1.00 -3.09
C TYR A 45 6.24 -2.33 -3.51
N ARG A 46 6.05 -3.28 -2.58
CA ARG A 46 5.33 -4.53 -2.88
C ARG A 46 3.86 -4.27 -3.22
N LEU A 47 3.19 -3.39 -2.48
CA LEU A 47 1.83 -2.92 -2.83
C LEU A 47 1.78 -2.26 -4.21
N TYR A 48 2.80 -1.48 -4.56
CA TYR A 48 2.91 -0.89 -5.90
C TYR A 48 3.04 -1.98 -6.98
N GLU A 49 3.88 -3.00 -6.76
CA GLU A 49 4.01 -4.12 -7.69
C GLU A 49 2.68 -4.86 -7.84
N ASP A 50 2.00 -5.17 -6.73
CA ASP A 50 0.71 -5.87 -6.74
C ASP A 50 -0.37 -5.07 -7.47
N LEU A 51 -0.45 -3.76 -7.23
CA LEU A 51 -1.38 -2.87 -7.92
C LEU A 51 -1.12 -2.84 -9.44
N CYS A 52 0.14 -2.66 -9.84
CA CYS A 52 0.52 -2.56 -11.25
C CYS A 52 0.33 -3.87 -12.01
N SER A 53 0.51 -5.00 -11.33
CA SER A 53 0.29 -6.34 -11.88
C SER A 53 -1.16 -6.84 -11.70
N ARG A 54 -2.08 -6.00 -11.20
CA ARG A 54 -3.49 -6.33 -10.93
C ARG A 54 -3.67 -7.53 -10.00
N ASN A 55 -2.72 -7.79 -9.12
CA ASN A 55 -2.78 -8.89 -8.17
C ASN A 55 -3.47 -8.45 -6.88
N ILE A 56 -4.79 -8.39 -6.94
CA ILE A 56 -5.65 -7.92 -5.84
C ILE A 56 -5.49 -8.77 -4.57
N ILE A 57 -5.23 -10.07 -4.71
CA ILE A 57 -5.09 -11.00 -3.59
C ILE A 57 -3.80 -10.71 -2.82
N MET A 58 -2.68 -10.56 -3.53
CA MET A 58 -1.40 -10.22 -2.89
C MET A 58 -1.42 -8.82 -2.27
N MET A 59 -2.08 -7.87 -2.94
CA MET A 59 -2.27 -6.53 -2.38
C MET A 59 -2.99 -6.57 -1.02
N SER A 60 -4.01 -7.42 -0.86
CA SER A 60 -4.69 -7.60 0.43
C SER A 60 -3.76 -8.23 1.49
N TYR A 61 -3.01 -9.29 1.14
CA TYR A 61 -2.05 -9.89 2.08
C TYR A 61 -0.96 -8.92 2.52
N GLU A 62 -0.44 -8.12 1.60
CA GLU A 62 0.56 -7.09 1.89
C GLU A 62 -0.02 -5.98 2.78
N CYS A 63 -1.27 -5.56 2.53
CA CYS A 63 -1.99 -4.59 3.35
C CYS A 63 -2.15 -5.07 4.80
N ASP A 64 -2.48 -6.36 4.98
CA ASP A 64 -2.60 -6.98 6.30
C ASP A 64 -1.26 -7.10 7.00
N TYR A 65 -0.24 -7.59 6.28
CA TYR A 65 1.13 -7.65 6.78
C TYR A 65 1.60 -6.28 7.29
N TYR A 66 1.38 -5.23 6.51
CA TYR A 66 1.70 -3.86 6.91
C TYR A 66 0.92 -3.47 8.16
N PHE A 67 -0.40 -3.66 8.18
CA PHE A 67 -1.26 -3.23 9.30
C PHE A 67 -0.90 -3.90 10.62
N PHE A 68 -0.63 -5.21 10.61
CA PHE A 68 -0.37 -5.99 11.82
C PHE A 68 1.05 -5.85 12.39
N ASP A 69 1.90 -5.03 11.76
CA ASP A 69 3.16 -4.65 12.40
C ASP A 69 2.94 -3.46 13.35
N ALA A 70 2.89 -3.76 14.65
CA ALA A 70 2.58 -2.79 15.69
C ALA A 70 3.77 -1.89 16.08
N GLU A 71 4.98 -2.13 15.56
CA GLU A 71 6.11 -1.29 15.92
C GLU A 71 5.92 0.15 15.40
N ALA A 72 6.30 1.14 16.20
CA ALA A 72 6.11 2.55 15.84
C ALA A 72 6.77 2.95 14.51
N ARG A 73 7.81 2.22 14.05
CA ARG A 73 8.44 2.43 12.73
C ARG A 73 7.49 2.18 11.55
N TRP A 74 6.43 1.38 11.75
CA TRP A 74 5.41 1.05 10.75
C TRP A 74 4.21 2.00 10.73
N GLN A 75 4.26 3.10 11.47
CA GLN A 75 3.28 4.18 11.29
C GLN A 75 3.41 4.77 9.88
N LEU A 76 2.28 4.98 9.19
CA LEU A 76 2.26 5.50 7.81
C LEU A 76 2.96 6.86 7.70
N SER A 77 2.84 7.69 8.75
CA SER A 77 3.47 9.01 8.82
C SER A 77 5.00 8.98 8.85
N ARG A 78 5.60 7.82 9.17
CA ARG A 78 7.06 7.62 9.29
C ARG A 78 7.69 6.99 8.05
N ILE A 79 6.93 6.70 7.01
CA ILE A 79 7.50 6.21 5.75
C ILE A 79 8.48 7.27 5.23
N PRO A 80 9.78 6.94 5.07
CA PRO A 80 10.75 7.88 4.53
C PRO A 80 10.41 8.23 3.08
N ASP A 81 10.72 9.45 2.66
CA ASP A 81 10.53 9.87 1.27
C ASP A 81 11.47 9.06 0.36
N PRO A 82 10.95 8.26 -0.58
CA PRO A 82 11.80 7.51 -1.49
C PRO A 82 12.54 8.39 -2.50
N MET A 83 12.06 9.62 -2.74
CA MET A 83 12.55 10.49 -3.82
C MET A 83 12.66 9.72 -5.15
N ASP A 84 11.62 8.94 -5.47
CA ASP A 84 11.67 7.98 -6.56
C ASP A 84 11.88 8.71 -7.90
N PRO A 85 12.89 8.33 -8.71
CA PRO A 85 13.21 9.02 -9.95
C PRO A 85 12.16 8.81 -11.04
N ASP A 86 11.32 7.76 -10.94
CA ASP A 86 10.21 7.54 -11.87
C ASP A 86 8.98 8.30 -11.34
N PRO A 87 8.51 9.35 -12.03
CA PRO A 87 7.39 10.16 -11.58
C PRO A 87 6.09 9.37 -11.49
N THR A 88 5.89 8.36 -12.35
CA THR A 88 4.72 7.49 -12.34
C THR A 88 4.70 6.63 -11.09
N ARG A 89 5.82 5.96 -10.82
CA ARG A 89 5.98 5.15 -9.60
C ARG A 89 5.86 6.02 -8.35
N TYR A 90 6.47 7.21 -8.34
CA TYR A 90 6.38 8.11 -7.20
C TYR A 90 4.95 8.56 -6.89
N ALA A 91 4.17 8.89 -7.92
CA ALA A 91 2.76 9.24 -7.77
C ALA A 91 1.91 8.06 -7.27
N LEU A 92 2.21 6.84 -7.70
CA LEU A 92 1.54 5.62 -7.23
C LEU A 92 1.86 5.33 -5.75
N LEU A 93 3.14 5.39 -5.36
CA LEU A 93 3.56 5.22 -3.96
C LEU A 93 2.90 6.26 -3.04
N ALA A 94 2.84 7.53 -3.47
CA ALA A 94 2.19 8.59 -2.72
C ALA A 94 0.68 8.34 -2.56
N SER A 95 0.02 7.82 -3.60
CA SER A 95 -1.42 7.51 -3.58
C SER A 95 -1.72 6.29 -2.71
N LEU A 96 -0.89 5.25 -2.78
CA LEU A 96 -0.97 4.07 -1.91
C LEU A 96 -0.79 4.45 -0.43
N ALA A 97 0.23 5.26 -0.11
CA ALA A 97 0.49 5.68 1.27
C ALA A 97 -0.72 6.40 1.88
N GLU A 98 -1.46 7.19 1.10
CA GLU A 98 -2.66 7.88 1.55
C GLU A 98 -3.91 6.98 1.55
N ALA A 99 -4.03 6.06 0.59
CA ALA A 99 -5.12 5.10 0.57
C ALA A 99 -5.06 4.15 1.78
N LEU A 100 -3.85 3.73 2.17
CA LEU A 100 -3.63 2.97 3.40
C LEU A 100 -4.09 3.74 4.65
N VAL A 101 -3.96 5.07 4.69
CA VAL A 101 -4.47 5.86 5.82
C VAL A 101 -5.99 5.69 5.94
N SER A 102 -6.71 5.76 4.82
CA SER A 102 -8.15 5.54 4.80
C SER A 102 -8.52 4.12 5.25
N ALA A 103 -7.85 3.11 4.71
CA ALA A 103 -8.08 1.71 5.07
C ALA A 103 -7.78 1.41 6.54
N PHE A 104 -6.63 1.86 7.04
CA PHE A 104 -6.21 1.60 8.42
C PHE A 104 -7.07 2.36 9.41
N ASN A 105 -7.42 3.63 9.13
CA ASN A 105 -8.33 4.38 9.99
C ASN A 105 -9.74 3.80 10.00
N TRP A 106 -10.19 3.18 8.91
CA TRP A 106 -11.43 2.43 8.90
C TRP A 106 -11.34 1.21 9.83
N ARG A 107 -10.27 0.40 9.75
CA ARG A 107 -10.03 -0.74 10.67
C ARG A 107 -9.97 -0.31 12.14
N LEU A 108 -9.23 0.77 12.44
CA LEU A 108 -9.11 1.32 13.79
C LEU A 108 -10.45 1.81 14.35
N ARG A 109 -11.31 2.42 13.51
CA ARG A 109 -12.66 2.84 13.90
C ARG A 109 -13.61 1.67 14.15
N LEU A 110 -13.36 0.52 13.53
CA LEU A 110 -14.04 -0.74 13.86
C LEU A 110 -13.49 -1.41 15.12
N GLY A 111 -12.46 -0.84 15.74
CA GLY A 111 -11.84 -1.34 16.96
C GLY A 111 -10.69 -2.30 16.77
N LEU A 112 -10.38 -2.71 15.53
CA LEU A 112 -9.24 -3.57 15.25
C LEU A 112 -7.94 -2.77 15.41
N GLN A 113 -7.08 -3.21 16.32
CA GLN A 113 -5.76 -2.61 16.57
C GLN A 113 -4.67 -3.30 15.75
N ARG A 114 -3.52 -2.62 15.61
CA ARG A 114 -2.35 -3.14 14.86
C ARG A 114 -1.73 -4.39 15.49
N ASP A 115 -1.88 -4.58 16.80
CA ASP A 115 -1.42 -5.80 17.48
C ASP A 115 -2.43 -6.96 17.39
N GLY A 116 -3.53 -6.78 16.66
CA GLY A 116 -4.62 -7.75 16.52
C GLY A 116 -5.63 -7.73 17.67
N SER A 117 -5.42 -6.89 18.70
CA SER A 117 -6.41 -6.71 19.76
C SER A 117 -7.65 -5.95 19.27
N ARG A 118 -8.73 -6.02 20.05
CA ARG A 118 -9.96 -5.27 19.80
C ARG A 118 -10.23 -4.28 20.93
N VAL A 119 -10.64 -3.07 20.54
CA VAL A 119 -11.09 -2.00 21.41
C VAL A 119 -12.54 -1.69 21.08
N GLU A 120 -13.38 -1.45 22.09
CA GLU A 120 -14.81 -1.21 21.91
C GLU A 120 -15.30 -0.01 22.72
N GLY A 121 -16.48 0.50 22.40
CA GLY A 121 -17.14 1.55 23.16
C GLY A 121 -16.37 2.88 23.17
N GLN A 122 -16.31 3.54 24.32
CA GLN A 122 -15.74 4.88 24.46
C GLN A 122 -14.21 4.92 24.24
N ASP A 123 -13.52 3.78 24.40
CA ASP A 123 -12.07 3.72 24.23
C ASP A 123 -11.64 3.85 22.76
N LEU A 124 -12.54 3.61 21.80
CA LEU A 124 -12.31 3.90 20.38
C LEU A 124 -11.90 5.35 20.10
N ILE A 125 -12.42 6.30 20.91
CA ILE A 125 -12.13 7.74 20.76
C ILE A 125 -10.65 8.04 21.06
N LYS A 126 -10.00 7.20 21.88
CA LYS A 126 -8.60 7.36 22.29
C LYS A 126 -7.63 6.73 21.30
N VAL A 127 -8.11 5.91 20.36
CA VAL A 127 -7.25 5.21 19.39
C VAL A 127 -6.60 6.23 18.46
N PRO A 128 -5.27 6.34 18.43
CA PRO A 128 -4.58 7.28 17.56
C PRO A 128 -4.76 6.85 16.10
N LEU A 129 -5.30 7.75 15.28
CA LEU A 129 -5.47 7.52 13.85
C LEU A 129 -4.15 7.71 13.10
N GLU A 130 -3.98 6.91 12.06
CA GLU A 130 -2.88 7.01 11.11
C GLU A 130 -2.95 8.33 10.34
N LYS A 131 -1.77 8.82 9.95
CA LYS A 131 -1.59 10.02 9.14
C LYS A 131 -0.68 9.70 7.96
N ALA A 132 -0.92 10.35 6.83
CA ALA A 132 -0.08 10.18 5.66
C ALA A 132 1.33 10.73 5.91
N PRO A 133 2.37 10.19 5.25
CA PRO A 133 3.69 10.77 5.32
C PRO A 133 3.72 12.13 4.63
N GLN A 134 4.47 13.08 5.18
CA GLN A 134 4.47 14.48 4.72
C GLN A 134 4.94 14.64 3.27
N TRP A 135 5.75 13.71 2.74
CA TRP A 135 6.21 13.76 1.35
C TRP A 135 5.08 13.46 0.37
N ALA A 136 4.13 12.59 0.72
CA ALA A 136 3.06 12.17 -0.20
C ALA A 136 2.24 13.36 -0.69
N SER A 137 1.93 14.32 0.19
CA SER A 137 1.17 15.52 -0.17
C SER A 137 1.92 16.47 -1.11
N LYS A 138 3.25 16.32 -1.25
CA LYS A 138 4.10 17.16 -2.12
C LYS A 138 4.25 16.57 -3.52
N VAL A 139 3.87 15.32 -3.72
CA VAL A 139 3.98 14.64 -5.02
C VAL A 139 2.93 15.19 -5.98
N ARG A 140 3.40 15.66 -7.14
CA ARG A 140 2.56 16.28 -8.17
C ARG A 140 1.71 15.22 -8.91
N PRO A 141 0.57 15.63 -9.48
CA PRO A 141 -0.19 14.79 -10.42
C PRO A 141 0.61 14.43 -11.66
N LEU A 142 0.27 13.30 -12.28
CA LEU A 142 0.84 12.90 -13.57
C LEU A 142 0.33 13.81 -14.70
N ALA A 143 1.22 14.07 -15.67
CA ALA A 143 0.90 14.89 -16.84
C ALA A 143 -0.24 14.26 -17.68
N GLU A 144 -0.19 12.94 -17.83
CA GLU A 144 -1.22 12.17 -18.53
C GLU A 144 -2.00 11.29 -17.56
N LYS A 145 -3.25 11.02 -17.91
CA LYS A 145 -4.13 10.20 -17.10
C LYS A 145 -3.70 8.75 -17.19
N LEU A 146 -3.44 8.14 -16.03
CA LEU A 146 -3.07 6.73 -15.94
C LEU A 146 -4.27 5.90 -15.48
N ASP A 147 -4.72 4.95 -16.29
CA ASP A 147 -5.82 4.03 -15.94
C ASP A 147 -5.27 2.64 -15.58
N LEU A 148 -5.45 2.24 -14.32
CA LEU A 148 -5.03 0.94 -13.78
C LEU A 148 -6.22 0.03 -13.44
N ARG A 149 -7.45 0.44 -13.74
CA ARG A 149 -8.62 -0.36 -13.39
C ARG A 149 -8.65 -1.68 -14.19
N PRO A 150 -9.23 -2.75 -13.60
CA PRO A 150 -9.73 -3.86 -14.40
C PRO A 150 -10.83 -3.35 -15.35
N HIS A 151 -11.03 -4.01 -16.49
CA HIS A 151 -11.98 -3.57 -17.53
C HIS A 151 -13.44 -3.38 -17.04
N ASP A 152 -13.81 -3.96 -15.90
CA ASP A 152 -15.19 -4.02 -15.39
C ASP A 152 -15.47 -3.08 -14.19
N GLU A 153 -14.51 -2.26 -13.74
CA GLU A 153 -14.71 -1.37 -12.59
C GLU A 153 -14.94 0.10 -12.99
N ASP A 154 -16.12 0.64 -12.66
CA ASP A 154 -16.46 2.05 -12.97
C ASP A 154 -16.03 3.04 -11.87
N SER A 155 -15.76 2.57 -10.66
CA SER A 155 -15.39 3.42 -9.53
C SER A 155 -13.88 3.64 -9.44
N SER A 156 -13.47 4.89 -9.20
CA SER A 156 -12.09 5.26 -8.90
C SER A 156 -11.99 5.91 -7.54
N ASP A 157 -10.92 5.61 -6.81
CA ASP A 157 -10.66 6.24 -5.52
C ASP A 157 -10.28 7.73 -5.70
N PRO A 158 -10.95 8.67 -5.01
CA PRO A 158 -10.59 10.09 -5.01
C PRO A 158 -9.12 10.38 -4.66
N ILE A 159 -8.48 9.52 -3.85
CA ILE A 159 -7.07 9.63 -3.44
C ILE A 159 -6.12 9.39 -4.62
N PHE A 160 -6.50 8.56 -5.59
CA PHE A 160 -5.74 8.34 -6.81
C PHE A 160 -6.07 9.41 -7.87
N LEU A 161 -7.34 9.82 -7.96
CA LEU A 161 -7.79 10.83 -8.93
C LEU A 161 -7.05 12.16 -8.79
N LYS A 162 -6.73 12.60 -7.57
CA LYS A 162 -5.95 13.83 -7.36
C LYS A 162 -4.55 13.80 -7.98
N ARG A 163 -4.02 12.61 -8.33
CA ARG A 163 -2.74 12.46 -9.04
C ARG A 163 -2.90 12.07 -10.51
N ASN A 164 -4.10 12.24 -11.06
CA ASN A 164 -4.44 11.84 -12.42
C ASN A 164 -4.32 10.32 -12.65
N ILE A 165 -4.54 9.54 -11.60
CA ILE A 165 -4.52 8.07 -11.64
C ILE A 165 -5.94 7.56 -11.39
N VAL A 166 -6.36 6.58 -12.17
CA VAL A 166 -7.62 5.87 -11.98
C VAL A 166 -7.29 4.47 -11.52
N ALA A 167 -7.66 4.18 -10.28
CA ALA A 167 -7.42 2.89 -9.65
C ALA A 167 -8.50 2.62 -8.61
N SER A 168 -8.74 1.34 -8.36
CA SER A 168 -9.63 0.87 -7.31
C SER A 168 -8.83 0.38 -6.11
N THR A 169 -9.26 0.78 -4.93
CA THR A 169 -8.61 0.48 -3.65
C THR A 169 -9.47 -0.40 -2.76
N GLY A 170 -10.59 -0.94 -3.27
CA GLY A 170 -11.53 -1.74 -2.48
C GLY A 170 -10.84 -2.88 -1.72
N TYR A 171 -9.82 -3.49 -2.30
CA TYR A 171 -9.05 -4.59 -1.73
C TYR A 171 -8.15 -4.20 -0.55
N LEU A 172 -7.92 -2.90 -0.30
CA LEU A 172 -7.25 -2.41 0.91
C LEU A 172 -8.17 -2.46 2.14
N PHE A 173 -9.49 -2.55 1.94
CA PHE A 173 -10.50 -2.56 3.00
C PHE A 173 -10.95 -3.97 3.41
N CYS A 174 -10.21 -5.02 3.00
CA CYS A 174 -10.48 -6.37 3.48
C CYS A 174 -10.18 -6.49 4.99
N VAL A 175 -10.93 -7.36 5.68
CA VAL A 175 -10.78 -7.72 7.11
C VAL A 175 -10.94 -9.22 7.26
#